data_AF-A0A353LN34-F1
#
_entry.id   AF-A0A353LN34-F1
#
_cell.length_a   1.000
_cell.length_b   1.000
_cell.length_c   1.000
_cell.angle_alpha   90.00
_cell.angle_beta   90.00
_cell.angle_gamma   90.00
#
_symmetry.space_group_name_H-M   'P 1'
#
loop_
_entity.id
_entity.type
_entity.pdbx_description
1 polymer ?
#
loop_
_entity_poly.entity_id
_entity_poly.type
_entity_poly.pdbx_seq_one_letter_code
_entity_poly.pdbx_strand_id
1 'polypeptide(L)'
;SAVETVSADPVMDRWRTSKFQIEALAADPQALRELLLAGRTAYLQGEFLAAAEKWYRAAEAGDPDAQYGLGQLYMRGQGVDQDSKLAYFWLSRAVASGHMEANGVLQELLSAMTPQEIAAAAAAAAAPR
;
A
#
# COMPACT_ATOMS: atom_id res chain seq x y z
N SER A 1 -25.68 -7.20 -14.34
CA SER A 1 -25.03 -7.51 -13.07
C SER A 1 -23.94 -6.48 -12.83
N ALA A 2 -24.24 -5.48 -12.01
CA ALA A 2 -23.36 -4.35 -11.77
C ALA A 2 -22.28 -4.76 -10.76
N VAL A 3 -21.01 -4.63 -11.15
CA VAL A 3 -19.89 -4.65 -10.21
C VAL A 3 -19.78 -3.23 -9.67
N GLU A 4 -20.62 -2.91 -8.68
CA GLU A 4 -20.45 -1.73 -7.84
C GLU A 4 -19.42 -2.07 -6.76
N THR A 5 -18.18 -1.65 -6.98
CA THR A 5 -17.22 -1.38 -5.91
C THR A 5 -16.45 -0.13 -6.30
N VAL A 6 -16.96 1.02 -5.84
CA VAL A 6 -16.30 2.32 -5.93
C VAL A 6 -15.14 2.33 -4.94
N SER A 7 -13.91 2.11 -5.42
CA SER A 7 -12.70 2.43 -4.66
C SER A 7 -12.24 3.82 -5.08
N ALA A 8 -12.38 4.81 -4.20
CA ALA A 8 -12.09 6.21 -4.45
C ALA A 8 -10.59 6.53 -4.36
N ASP A 9 -9.78 5.94 -5.25
CA ASP A 9 -8.45 6.46 -5.60
C ASP A 9 -8.20 6.26 -7.11
N PRO A 10 -8.26 7.32 -7.95
CA PRO A 10 -8.09 7.22 -9.40
C PRO A 10 -6.69 6.71 -9.81
N VAL A 11 -5.69 6.77 -8.91
CA VAL A 11 -4.36 6.21 -9.15
C VAL A 11 -4.38 4.68 -9.14
N MET A 12 -5.24 4.06 -8.33
CA MET A 12 -5.30 2.60 -8.19
C MET A 12 -6.01 1.88 -9.35
N ASP A 13 -6.91 2.54 -10.06
CA ASP A 13 -7.52 1.96 -11.27
C ASP A 13 -6.47 1.71 -12.37
N ARG A 14 -5.38 2.49 -12.37
CA ARG A 14 -4.27 2.33 -13.31
C ARG A 14 -3.49 1.02 -13.11
N TRP A 15 -3.44 0.51 -11.88
CA TRP A 15 -2.66 -0.68 -11.52
C TRP A 15 -3.51 -1.86 -11.10
N ARG A 16 -4.81 -1.77 -11.41
CA ARG A 16 -5.80 -2.78 -11.08
C ARG A 16 -5.36 -4.13 -11.63
N THR A 17 -5.15 -5.07 -10.72
CA THR A 17 -4.82 -6.46 -11.04
C THR A 17 -5.98 -7.34 -10.60
N SER A 18 -6.26 -8.39 -11.36
CA SER A 18 -7.34 -9.32 -11.00
C SER A 18 -6.98 -10.06 -9.71
N LYS A 19 -7.99 -10.40 -8.91
CA LYS A 19 -7.84 -11.24 -7.71
C LYS A 19 -7.04 -12.52 -8.01
N PHE A 20 -7.31 -13.15 -9.15
CA PHE A 20 -6.58 -14.33 -9.61
C PHE A 20 -5.08 -14.08 -9.80
N GLN A 21 -4.69 -12.93 -10.38
CA GLN A 21 -3.27 -12.59 -10.56
C GLN A 21 -2.58 -12.28 -9.23
N ILE A 22 -3.29 -11.67 -8.28
CA ILE A 22 -2.76 -11.42 -6.92
C ILE A 22 -2.57 -12.72 -6.17
N GLU A 23 -3.53 -13.64 -6.22
CA GLU A 23 -3.41 -14.97 -5.60
C GLU A 23 -2.28 -15.79 -6.22
N ALA A 24 -2.14 -15.75 -7.55
CA ALA A 24 -1.02 -16.40 -8.24
C ALA A 24 0.34 -15.80 -7.82
N LEU A 25 0.43 -14.47 -7.68
CA LEU A 25 1.64 -13.80 -7.20
C LEU A 25 1.95 -14.17 -5.75
N ALA A 26 0.94 -14.22 -4.87
CA ALA A 26 1.11 -14.60 -3.47
C ALA A 26 1.55 -16.08 -3.31
N ALA A 27 1.16 -16.95 -4.25
CA ALA A 27 1.55 -18.35 -4.28
C ALA A 27 2.95 -18.61 -4.89
N ASP A 28 3.62 -17.58 -5.43
CA ASP A 28 4.95 -17.68 -6.03
C ASP A 28 5.96 -16.82 -5.26
N PRO A 29 6.69 -17.40 -4.30
CA PRO A 29 7.68 -16.66 -3.50
C PRO A 29 8.83 -16.07 -4.32
N GLN A 30 9.18 -16.68 -5.45
CA GLN A 30 10.24 -16.15 -6.31
C GLN A 30 9.75 -14.90 -7.03
N ALA A 31 8.58 -14.97 -7.67
CA ALA A 31 7.99 -13.82 -8.34
C ALA A 31 7.76 -12.65 -7.37
N LEU A 32 7.29 -12.95 -6.14
CA LEU A 32 7.13 -11.94 -5.10
C LEU A 32 8.48 -11.30 -4.73
N ARG A 33 9.53 -12.10 -4.51
CA ARG A 33 10.87 -11.60 -4.16
C ARG A 33 11.47 -10.73 -5.27
N GLU A 34 11.31 -11.13 -6.53
CA GLU A 34 11.76 -10.34 -7.67
C GLU A 34 11.03 -9.01 -7.77
N LEU A 35 9.71 -9.01 -7.52
CA LEU A 35 8.90 -7.80 -7.53
C LEU A 35 9.30 -6.82 -6.42
N LEU A 36 9.53 -7.33 -5.20
CA LEU A 36 10.01 -6.54 -4.07
C LEU A 36 11.36 -5.90 -4.35
N LEU A 37 12.30 -6.69 -4.89
CA LEU A 37 13.61 -6.19 -5.27
C LEU A 37 13.50 -5.11 -6.36
N ALA A 38 12.68 -5.33 -7.37
CA ALA A 38 12.47 -4.37 -8.43
C ALA A 38 11.82 -3.06 -7.92
N GLY A 39 10.91 -3.14 -6.95
CA GLY A 39 10.34 -1.98 -6.25
C GLY A 39 11.40 -1.20 -5.48
N ARG A 40 12.23 -1.91 -4.70
CA ARG A 40 13.34 -1.31 -3.95
C ARG A 40 14.39 -0.66 -4.85
N THR A 41 14.75 -1.30 -5.95
CA THR A 41 15.69 -0.75 -6.92
C THR A 41 15.14 0.53 -7.55
N ALA A 42 13.88 0.53 -7.98
CA ALA A 42 13.23 1.72 -8.52
C ALA A 42 13.21 2.87 -7.49
N TYR A 43 12.90 2.59 -6.22
CA TYR A 43 12.93 3.58 -5.15
C TYR A 43 14.33 4.21 -4.98
N LEU A 44 15.39 3.38 -4.96
CA LEU A 44 16.77 3.86 -4.82
C LEU A 44 17.23 4.67 -6.03
N GLN A 45 16.62 4.46 -7.20
CA GLN A 45 16.86 5.23 -8.41
C GLN A 45 16.02 6.53 -8.48
N GLY A 46 15.15 6.76 -7.50
CA GLY A 46 14.21 7.90 -7.51
C GLY A 46 13.00 7.71 -8.42
N GLU A 47 12.80 6.50 -8.97
CA GLU A 47 11.66 6.14 -9.81
C GLU A 47 10.44 5.77 -8.95
N PHE A 48 9.97 6.71 -8.13
CA PHE A 48 8.97 6.44 -7.09
C PHE A 48 7.64 5.91 -7.63
N LEU A 49 7.19 6.38 -8.80
CA LEU A 49 5.97 5.86 -9.44
C LEU A 49 6.13 4.37 -9.81
N ALA A 50 7.31 3.99 -10.31
CA ALA A 50 7.62 2.62 -10.69
C ALA A 50 7.82 1.72 -9.45
N ALA A 51 8.28 2.28 -8.33
CA ALA A 51 8.32 1.61 -7.04
C ALA A 51 6.90 1.38 -6.50
N ALA A 52 6.04 2.42 -6.52
CA ALA A 52 4.65 2.36 -6.09
C ALA A 52 3.88 1.27 -6.85
N GLU A 53 4.01 1.20 -8.16
CA GLU A 53 3.34 0.18 -8.99
C GLU A 53 3.73 -1.26 -8.59
N LYS A 54 5.03 -1.49 -8.35
CA LYS A 54 5.54 -2.82 -7.98
C LYS A 54 5.11 -3.20 -6.56
N TRP A 55 5.26 -2.26 -5.62
CA TRP A 55 4.85 -2.48 -4.24
C TRP A 55 3.33 -2.58 -4.09
N TYR A 56 2.54 -1.91 -4.93
CA TYR A 56 1.09 -2.08 -4.92
C TYR A 56 0.66 -3.53 -5.12
N ARG A 57 1.21 -4.18 -6.15
CA ARG A 57 0.89 -5.59 -6.44
C ARG A 57 1.38 -6.53 -5.34
N ALA A 58 2.58 -6.30 -4.80
CA ALA A 58 3.11 -7.10 -3.69
C ALA A 58 2.33 -6.86 -2.37
N ALA A 59 1.90 -5.63 -2.10
CA ALA A 59 1.13 -5.27 -0.91
C ALA A 59 -0.28 -5.87 -0.95
N GLU A 60 -0.92 -5.88 -2.12
CA GLU A 60 -2.17 -6.60 -2.36
C GLU A 60 -2.00 -8.12 -2.22
N ALA A 61 -0.84 -8.67 -2.61
CA ALA A 61 -0.47 -10.07 -2.34
C ALA A 61 -0.17 -10.36 -0.85
N GLY A 62 -0.24 -9.35 0.02
CA GLY A 62 -0.12 -9.50 1.47
C GLY A 62 1.29 -9.28 2.02
N ASP A 63 2.25 -8.88 1.19
CA ASP A 63 3.63 -8.73 1.63
C ASP A 63 3.81 -7.51 2.56
N PRO A 64 4.34 -7.69 3.79
CA PRO A 64 4.46 -6.61 4.76
C PRO A 64 5.47 -5.53 4.35
N ASP A 65 6.57 -5.89 3.67
CA ASP A 65 7.61 -4.93 3.26
C ASP A 65 7.06 -4.01 2.16
N ALA A 66 6.28 -4.56 1.23
CA ALA A 66 5.59 -3.79 0.21
C ALA A 66 4.50 -2.89 0.80
N GLN A 67 3.72 -3.37 1.77
CA GLN A 67 2.73 -2.56 2.48
C GLN A 67 3.40 -1.38 3.18
N TYR A 68 4.53 -1.61 3.85
CA TYR A 68 5.32 -0.55 4.47
C TYR A 68 5.87 0.45 3.44
N GLY A 69 6.47 -0.04 2.35
CA GLY A 69 7.03 0.79 1.29
C GLY A 69 5.98 1.68 0.63
N LEU A 70 4.83 1.10 0.26
CA LEU A 70 3.73 1.83 -0.35
C LEU A 70 3.11 2.84 0.62
N GLY A 71 2.95 2.47 1.90
CA GLY A 71 2.49 3.37 2.94
C GLY A 71 3.36 4.63 3.08
N GLN A 72 4.69 4.47 3.02
CA GLN A 72 5.61 5.61 3.00
C GLN A 72 5.49 6.48 1.76
N LEU A 73 5.29 5.89 0.58
CA LEU A 73 5.13 6.66 -0.66
C LEU A 73 3.89 7.55 -0.61
N TYR A 74 2.76 7.02 -0.14
CA TYR A 74 1.54 7.80 0.09
C TYR A 74 1.69 8.83 1.20
N MET A 75 2.42 8.52 2.28
CA MET A 75 2.68 9.48 3.35
C MET A 75 3.47 10.69 2.85
N ARG A 76 4.40 10.48 1.91
CA ARG A 76 5.32 11.50 1.39
C ARG A 76 4.91 12.11 0.04
N GLY A 77 3.87 11.58 -0.61
CA GLY A 77 3.50 11.99 -1.98
C GLY A 77 4.59 11.70 -3.01
N GLN A 78 5.31 10.59 -2.87
CA GLN A 78 6.42 10.23 -3.75
C GLN A 78 5.94 9.30 -4.87
N GLY A 79 5.86 9.83 -6.10
CA GLY A 79 5.39 9.07 -7.26
C GLY A 79 3.90 8.75 -7.26
N VAL A 80 3.19 9.11 -6.20
CA VAL A 80 1.74 9.09 -6.02
C VAL A 80 1.34 10.37 -5.31
N ASP A 81 0.07 10.75 -5.37
CA ASP A 81 -0.42 11.87 -4.57
C ASP A 81 -0.33 11.54 -3.08
N GLN A 82 -0.04 12.56 -2.27
CA GLN A 82 -0.02 12.38 -0.82
C GLN A 82 -1.42 12.05 -0.32
N ASP A 83 -1.57 10.90 0.35
CA ASP A 83 -2.85 10.46 0.90
C ASP A 83 -2.64 9.77 2.25
N SER A 84 -2.99 10.49 3.31
CA SER A 84 -2.87 10.02 4.69
C SER A 84 -3.77 8.81 4.99
N LYS A 85 -4.91 8.65 4.31
CA LYS A 85 -5.82 7.51 4.52
C LYS A 85 -5.26 6.25 3.90
N LEU A 86 -4.69 6.35 2.70
CA LEU A 86 -4.02 5.22 2.05
C LEU A 86 -2.71 4.87 2.75
N ALA A 87 -1.94 5.87 3.19
CA ALA A 87 -0.77 5.65 4.03
C ALA A 87 -1.15 4.88 5.30
N TYR A 88 -2.20 5.32 6.01
CA TYR A 88 -2.71 4.64 7.19
C TYR A 88 -3.12 3.20 6.88
N PHE A 89 -3.87 2.98 5.80
CA PHE A 89 -4.33 1.64 5.39
C PHE A 89 -3.16 0.67 5.22
N TRP A 90 -2.15 1.05 4.44
CA TRP A 90 -1.02 0.17 4.14
C TRP A 90 -0.10 -0.03 5.35
N LEU A 91 0.22 1.04 6.08
CA LEU A 91 1.05 0.94 7.28
C LEU A 91 0.38 0.10 8.38
N SER A 92 -0.92 0.24 8.57
CA SER A 92 -1.66 -0.56 9.56
C SER A 92 -1.65 -2.05 9.22
N ARG A 93 -1.73 -2.42 7.94
CA ARG A 93 -1.60 -3.82 7.49
C ARG A 93 -0.18 -4.35 7.69
N ALA A 94 0.84 -3.54 7.42
CA ALA A 94 2.23 -3.91 7.66
C ALA A 94 2.48 -4.17 9.16
N VAL A 95 1.96 -3.30 10.04
CA VAL A 95 2.02 -3.48 11.50
C VAL A 95 1.28 -4.75 11.93
N ALA A 96 0.07 -4.99 11.41
CA ALA A 96 -0.71 -6.19 11.72
C ALA A 96 -0.01 -7.49 11.26
N SER A 97 0.80 -7.41 10.20
CA SER A 97 1.61 -8.50 9.68
C SER A 97 2.98 -8.64 10.35
N GLY A 98 3.29 -7.81 11.35
CA GLY A 98 4.51 -7.89 12.17
C GLY A 98 5.72 -7.09 11.66
N HIS A 99 5.55 -6.18 10.68
CA HIS A 99 6.63 -5.30 10.24
C HIS A 99 6.97 -4.28 11.33
N MET A 100 8.15 -4.42 11.95
CA MET A 100 8.51 -3.66 13.15
C MET A 100 8.66 -2.15 12.89
N GLU A 101 9.26 -1.79 11.76
CA GLU A 101 9.53 -0.40 11.36
C GLU A 101 8.24 0.35 10.98
N ALA A 102 7.22 -0.37 10.50
CA ALA A 102 5.96 0.25 10.08
C ALA A 102 5.24 0.95 11.24
N ASN A 103 5.40 0.48 12.47
CA ASN A 103 4.77 1.11 13.63
C ASN A 103 5.31 2.53 13.85
N GLY A 104 6.63 2.75 13.70
CA GLY A 104 7.21 4.08 13.86
C GLY A 104 6.64 5.08 12.87
N VAL A 105 6.56 4.68 11.60
CA VAL A 105 6.00 5.51 10.52
C VAL A 105 4.49 5.72 10.69
N LEU A 106 3.76 4.71 11.16
CA LEU A 106 2.34 4.86 11.48
C LEU A 106 2.13 5.87 12.61
N GLN A 107 2.94 5.83 13.67
CA GLN A 107 2.84 6.81 14.76
C GLN A 107 3.18 8.24 14.28
N GLU A 108 4.18 8.38 13.42
CA GLU A 108 4.52 9.67 12.79
C GLU A 108 3.32 10.22 11.99
N LEU A 109 2.72 9.39 11.12
CA LEU A 109 1.53 9.75 10.36
C LEU A 109 0.38 10.17 11.29
N LEU A 110 0.09 9.39 12.33
CA LEU A 110 -0.99 9.67 13.27
C LEU A 110 -0.78 10.97 14.05
N SER A 111 0.48 11.34 14.33
CA SER A 111 0.79 12.60 15.01
C SER A 111 0.45 13.85 14.19
N ALA A 112 0.38 13.71 12.86
CA ALA A 112 0.02 14.77 11.92
C ALA A 112 -1.47 14.80 11.54
N MET A 113 -2.26 13.82 12.01
CA MET A 113 -3.69 13.70 11.72
C MET A 113 -4.55 14.09 12.93
N THR A 114 -5.73 14.63 12.65
CA THR A 114 -6.75 14.87 13.68
C THR A 114 -7.42 13.55 14.10
N PRO A 115 -8.02 13.47 15.32
CA PRO A 115 -8.79 12.30 15.73
C PRO A 115 -9.92 11.91 14.76
N GLN A 116 -10.57 12.89 14.11
CA GLN A 116 -11.61 12.61 13.12
C GLN A 116 -11.03 11.98 11.84
N GLU A 117 -9.88 12.46 11.37
CA GLU A 117 -9.21 11.89 10.19
C GLU A 117 -8.71 10.48 10.46
N ILE A 118 -8.18 10.23 11.66
CA ILE A 118 -7.76 8.89 12.09
C ILE A 118 -8.96 7.95 12.10
N ALA A 119 -10.08 8.36 12.71
CA ALA A 119 -11.30 7.57 12.73
C ALA A 119 -11.83 7.29 11.32
N ALA A 120 -11.80 8.27 10.43
CA ALA A 120 -12.20 8.11 9.04
C ALA A 120 -11.28 7.16 8.27
N ALA A 121 -9.96 7.25 8.46
CA ALA A 121 -8.98 6.36 7.84
C ALA A 121 -9.14 4.92 8.34
N ALA A 122 -9.34 4.72 9.65
CA ALA A 122 -9.60 3.42 10.25
C ALA A 122 -10.90 2.79 9.75
N ALA A 123 -11.98 3.58 9.65
CA ALA A 123 -13.25 3.11 9.11
C ALA A 123 -13.13 2.71 7.63
N ALA A 124 -12.43 3.52 6.81
CA ALA A 124 -12.18 3.20 5.41
C ALA A 124 -11.32 1.95 5.24
N ALA A 125 -10.33 1.74 6.12
CA ALA A 125 -9.46 0.58 6.10
C ALA A 125 -10.17 -0.74 6.47
N ALA A 126 -11.22 -0.65 7.30
CA ALA A 126 -12.00 -1.81 7.75
C ALA A 126 -13.15 -2.20 6.79
N ALA A 127 -13.46 -1.37 5.79
CA ALA A 127 -14.53 -1.66 4.83
C ALA A 127 -14.16 -2.87 3.94
N PRO A 128 -15.11 -3.79 3.66
CA PRO A 128 -14.87 -4.87 2.71
C PRO A 128 -14.59 -4.30 1.32
N ARG A 129 -13.53 -4.80 0.67
CA ARG A 129 -13.13 -4.46 -0.69
C ARG A 129 -13.72 -5.42 -1.71
#